data_AF-A0A962EUA1-F1
#
_entry.id   AF-A0A962EUA1-F1
#
_cell.length_a   1.000
_cell.length_b   1.000
_cell.length_c   1.000
_cell.angle_alpha   90.00
_cell.angle_beta   90.00
_cell.angle_gamma   90.00
#
_symmetry.space_group_name_H-M   'P 1'
#
loop_
_entity.id
_entity.type
_entity.pdbx_description
1 polymer ?
#
loop_
_entity_poly.entity_id
_entity_poly.type
_entity_poly.pdbx_seq_one_letter_code
_entity_poly.pdbx_strand_id
1 'polypeptide(L)'
;MSVSELVGLAFFAAYFFAVVAAWMVPGLVKRAWVIRQDGLLAHIRAHYVLGEQAILAGNLAVAKAALIDIEAIDLKWRRGNGLLARAAVGVLAIAAGFLGYIVVRMAGLVAMALATGDPIIERLSETTTFLVLGLFGAAHGVLGLYSFDSWRSPDEPHGLAERLRQMIEAGRGVGSMRRRTGPDGLSGAREVFGLGCDFTREALDRARRRLAGVHHPDRWTAAAPEVARAHEAAMKRINAAYDQLSTLAR
;
A
#
# COMPACT_ATOMS: atom_id res chain seq x y z
N MET A 1 26.99 -14.82 -39.67
CA MET A 1 27.08 -14.10 -38.38
C MET A 1 28.23 -14.71 -37.60
N SER A 2 29.24 -13.92 -37.25
CA SER A 2 30.39 -14.39 -36.47
C SER A 2 30.01 -14.61 -35.00
N VAL A 3 30.86 -15.34 -34.24
CA VAL A 3 30.67 -15.50 -32.79
C VAL A 3 30.66 -14.15 -32.08
N SER A 4 31.48 -13.19 -32.52
CA SER A 4 31.51 -11.84 -31.96
C SER A 4 30.23 -11.04 -32.22
N GLU A 5 29.62 -11.18 -33.40
CA GLU A 5 28.33 -10.55 -33.72
C GLU A 5 27.19 -11.12 -32.87
N LEU A 6 27.18 -12.45 -32.66
CA LEU A 6 26.16 -13.11 -31.84
C LEU A 6 26.28 -12.72 -30.36
N VAL A 7 27.51 -12.65 -29.84
CA VAL A 7 27.79 -12.17 -28.48
C VAL A 7 27.41 -10.69 -28.31
N GLY A 8 27.72 -9.85 -29.31
CA GLY A 8 27.35 -8.44 -29.31
C GLY A 8 25.83 -8.23 -29.30
N LEU A 9 25.08 -9.00 -30.11
CA LEU A 9 23.63 -8.95 -30.14
C LEU A 9 23.01 -9.42 -28.82
N ALA A 10 23.51 -10.53 -28.25
CA ALA A 10 23.05 -11.04 -26.95
C ALA A 10 23.30 -10.03 -25.83
N PHE A 11 24.47 -9.39 -25.82
CA PHE A 11 24.80 -8.33 -24.87
C PHE A 11 23.88 -7.11 -25.02
N PHE A 12 23.66 -6.64 -26.25
CA PHE A 12 22.76 -5.52 -26.51
C PHE A 12 21.34 -5.83 -26.03
N ALA A 13 20.83 -7.02 -26.32
CA ALA A 13 19.52 -7.46 -25.85
C ALA A 13 19.45 -7.50 -24.31
N ALA A 14 20.43 -8.13 -23.65
CA ALA A 14 20.49 -8.19 -22.18
C ALA A 14 20.55 -6.80 -21.54
N TYR A 15 21.35 -5.91 -22.13
CA TYR A 15 21.47 -4.52 -21.73
C TYR A 15 20.15 -3.76 -21.87
N PHE A 16 19.48 -3.87 -23.03
CA PHE A 16 18.19 -3.26 -23.26
C PHE A 16 17.16 -3.72 -22.23
N PHE A 17 17.06 -5.03 -21.97
CA PHE A 17 16.15 -5.56 -20.95
C PHE A 17 16.51 -5.08 -19.54
N ALA A 18 17.78 -4.91 -19.21
CA ALA A 18 18.18 -4.36 -17.91
C ALA A 18 17.79 -2.88 -17.75
N VAL A 19 17.91 -2.07 -18.81
CA VAL A 19 17.43 -0.68 -18.80
C VAL A 19 15.91 -0.66 -18.60
N VAL A 20 15.17 -1.46 -19.35
CA VAL A 20 13.71 -1.56 -19.21
C VAL A 20 13.32 -2.03 -17.80
N ALA A 21 13.99 -3.06 -17.28
CA ALA A 21 13.73 -3.58 -15.93
C ALA A 21 14.02 -2.52 -14.86
N ALA A 22 15.15 -1.79 -14.97
CA ALA A 22 15.49 -0.71 -14.05
C ALA A 22 14.43 0.40 -14.04
N TRP A 23 13.79 0.68 -15.18
CA TRP A 23 12.70 1.64 -15.28
C TRP A 23 11.39 1.14 -14.63
N MET A 24 11.18 -0.18 -14.54
CA MET A 24 10.01 -0.76 -13.88
C MET A 24 10.14 -0.80 -12.35
N VAL A 25 11.37 -0.83 -11.81
CA VAL A 25 11.62 -0.95 -10.36
C VAL A 25 10.90 0.13 -9.55
N PRO A 26 10.97 1.44 -9.87
CA PRO A 26 10.21 2.47 -9.16
C PRO A 26 8.70 2.22 -9.13
N GLY A 27 8.12 1.76 -10.24
CA GLY A 27 6.70 1.45 -10.34
C GLY A 27 6.29 0.27 -9.45
N LEU A 28 7.13 -0.77 -9.38
CA LEU A 28 6.92 -1.93 -8.51
C LEU A 28 7.04 -1.55 -7.03
N VAL A 29 8.08 -0.80 -6.67
CA VAL A 29 8.30 -0.31 -5.29
C VAL A 29 7.14 0.59 -4.86
N LYS A 30 6.70 1.52 -5.72
CA LYS A 30 5.51 2.35 -5.49
C LYS A 30 4.29 1.49 -5.19
N ARG A 31 4.00 0.50 -6.06
CA ARG A 31 2.83 -0.37 -5.91
C ARG A 31 2.87 -1.11 -4.58
N ALA A 32 4.02 -1.70 -4.24
CA ALA A 32 4.21 -2.40 -2.97
C ALA A 32 4.03 -1.46 -1.77
N TRP A 33 4.55 -0.23 -1.84
CA TRP A 33 4.39 0.79 -0.82
C TRP A 33 2.92 1.16 -0.59
N VAL A 34 2.19 1.46 -1.67
CA VAL A 34 0.77 1.81 -1.61
C VAL A 34 -0.04 0.66 -1.03
N ILE A 35 0.17 -0.59 -1.49
CA ILE A 35 -0.48 -1.78 -0.94
C ILE A 35 -0.23 -1.92 0.56
N ARG A 36 1.00 -1.65 1.02
CA ARG A 36 1.33 -1.68 2.44
C ARG A 36 0.59 -0.61 3.24
N GLN A 37 0.56 0.65 2.75
CA GLN A 37 -0.16 1.74 3.42
C GLN A 37 -1.66 1.48 3.49
N ASP A 38 -2.23 1.01 2.38
CA ASP A 38 -3.62 0.57 2.29
C ASP A 38 -3.96 -0.56 3.27
N GLY A 39 -3.04 -1.51 3.47
CA GLY A 39 -3.19 -2.57 4.46
C GLY A 39 -3.26 -2.03 5.89
N LEU A 40 -2.44 -1.03 6.22
CA LEU A 40 -2.49 -0.36 7.53
C LEU A 40 -3.84 0.35 7.74
N LEU A 41 -4.36 1.03 6.72
CA LEU A 41 -5.68 1.65 6.78
C LEU A 41 -6.81 0.64 6.96
N ALA A 42 -6.75 -0.49 6.25
CA ALA A 42 -7.71 -1.57 6.42
C ALA A 42 -7.68 -2.13 7.86
N HIS A 43 -6.50 -2.26 8.47
CA HIS A 43 -6.39 -2.66 9.88
C HIS A 43 -6.97 -1.60 10.83
N ILE A 44 -6.69 -0.31 10.62
CA ILE A 44 -7.28 0.76 11.44
C ILE A 44 -8.82 0.69 11.39
N ARG A 45 -9.39 0.54 10.18
CA ARG A 45 -10.85 0.40 9.99
C ARG A 45 -11.39 -0.85 10.66
N ALA A 46 -10.69 -1.97 10.54
CA ALA A 46 -11.06 -3.22 11.19
C ALA A 46 -11.12 -3.10 12.72
N HIS A 47 -10.07 -2.53 13.33
CA HIS A 47 -10.06 -2.29 14.78
C HIS A 47 -11.11 -1.25 15.20
N TYR A 48 -11.40 -0.25 14.37
CA TYR A 48 -12.46 0.71 14.65
C TYR A 48 -13.84 0.02 14.73
N VAL A 49 -14.16 -0.82 13.74
CA VAL A 49 -15.41 -1.61 13.73
C VAL A 49 -15.46 -2.54 14.95
N LEU A 50 -14.36 -3.21 15.28
CA LEU A 50 -14.26 -4.06 16.46
C LEU A 50 -14.52 -3.27 17.75
N GLY A 51 -13.88 -2.11 17.90
CA GLY A 51 -14.04 -1.24 19.06
C GLY A 51 -15.46 -0.73 19.22
N GLU A 52 -16.11 -0.32 18.13
CA GLU A 52 -17.52 0.07 18.14
C GLU A 52 -18.43 -1.09 18.57
N GLN A 53 -18.23 -2.30 18.04
CA GLN A 53 -19.03 -3.47 18.45
C GLN A 53 -18.80 -3.82 19.92
N ALA A 54 -17.56 -3.72 20.41
CA ALA A 54 -17.24 -3.95 21.81
C ALA A 54 -17.94 -2.95 22.74
N ILE A 55 -18.02 -1.66 22.37
CA ILE A 55 -18.78 -0.65 23.11
C ILE A 55 -20.27 -1.01 23.16
N LEU A 56 -20.85 -1.41 22.02
CA LEU A 56 -22.28 -1.80 21.95
C LEU A 56 -22.57 -3.04 22.81
N ALA A 57 -21.62 -3.95 22.92
CA ALA A 57 -21.71 -5.12 23.79
C ALA A 57 -21.40 -4.81 25.28
N GLY A 58 -21.06 -3.56 25.62
CA GLY A 58 -20.66 -3.17 26.98
C GLY A 58 -19.25 -3.63 27.39
N ASN A 59 -18.44 -4.12 26.46
CA ASN A 59 -17.07 -4.58 26.70
C ASN A 59 -16.05 -3.46 26.45
N LEU A 60 -15.91 -2.56 27.43
CA LEU A 60 -14.98 -1.42 27.34
C LEU A 60 -13.50 -1.84 27.29
N ALA A 61 -13.15 -3.03 27.82
CA ALA A 61 -11.77 -3.52 27.79
C ALA A 61 -11.32 -3.79 26.34
N VAL A 62 -12.14 -4.51 25.57
CA VAL A 62 -11.87 -4.78 24.14
C VAL A 62 -11.86 -3.49 23.32
N ALA A 63 -12.76 -2.55 23.62
CA ALA A 63 -12.79 -1.26 22.94
C ALA A 63 -11.51 -0.44 23.17
N LYS A 64 -11.01 -0.39 24.41
CA LYS A 64 -9.75 0.28 24.75
C LYS A 64 -8.54 -0.39 24.09
N ALA A 65 -8.51 -1.73 24.07
CA ALA A 65 -7.46 -2.46 23.36
C ALA A 65 -7.45 -2.11 21.86
N ALA A 66 -8.62 -2.10 21.22
CA ALA A 66 -8.75 -1.71 19.82
C ALA A 66 -8.30 -0.25 19.56
N LEU A 67 -8.57 0.68 20.49
CA LEU A 67 -8.09 2.06 20.38
C LEU A 67 -6.55 2.14 20.43
N ILE A 68 -5.91 1.43 21.36
CA ILE A 68 -4.44 1.36 21.45
C ILE A 68 -3.84 0.83 20.14
N ASP A 69 -4.43 -0.23 19.58
CA ASP A 69 -4.00 -0.80 18.31
C ASP A 69 -4.16 0.21 17.15
N ILE A 70 -5.29 0.91 17.09
CA ILE A 70 -5.53 1.96 16.08
C ILE A 70 -4.46 3.04 16.17
N GLU A 71 -4.18 3.57 17.37
CA GLU A 71 -3.18 4.63 17.56
C GLU A 71 -1.78 4.18 17.14
N ALA A 72 -1.39 2.96 17.50
CA ALA A 72 -0.11 2.39 17.12
C ALA A 72 0.03 2.20 15.59
N ILE A 73 -1.05 1.78 14.92
CA ILE A 73 -1.07 1.58 13.46
C ILE A 73 -1.16 2.93 12.73
N ASP A 74 -1.95 3.89 13.23
CA ASP A 74 -2.07 5.24 12.67
C ASP A 74 -0.73 5.96 12.67
N LEU A 75 0.05 5.85 13.75
CA LEU A 75 1.39 6.42 13.80
C LEU A 75 2.33 5.81 12.73
N LYS A 76 2.26 4.48 12.52
CA LYS A 76 3.03 3.80 11.46
C LYS A 76 2.58 4.25 10.07
N TRP A 77 1.27 4.37 9.86
CA TRP A 77 0.71 4.85 8.60
C TRP A 77 1.12 6.30 8.32
N ARG A 78 0.96 7.22 9.29
CA ARG A 78 1.37 8.63 9.15
C ARG A 78 2.85 8.78 8.81
N ARG A 79 3.71 8.01 9.49
CA ARG A 79 5.15 7.99 9.18
C ARG A 79 5.42 7.54 7.75
N GLY A 80 4.73 6.51 7.26
CA GLY A 80 4.84 6.05 5.87
C GLY A 80 4.17 6.96 4.84
N ASN A 81 3.09 7.64 5.19
CA ASN A 81 2.38 8.53 4.27
C ASN A 81 3.01 9.93 4.21
N GLY A 82 3.93 10.26 5.12
CA GLY A 82 4.69 11.51 5.13
C GLY A 82 5.51 11.71 3.85
N LEU A 83 5.70 12.98 3.46
CA LEU A 83 6.47 13.35 2.25
C LEU A 83 7.90 12.79 2.31
N LEU A 84 8.58 12.92 3.46
CA LEU A 84 9.95 12.45 3.63
C LEU A 84 10.08 10.93 3.45
N ALA A 85 9.14 10.14 3.98
CA ALA A 85 9.16 8.69 3.82
C ALA A 85 8.91 8.28 2.36
N ARG A 86 7.95 8.92 1.68
CA ARG A 86 7.69 8.73 0.25
C ARG A 86 8.93 9.08 -0.60
N ALA A 87 9.59 10.20 -0.30
CA ALA A 87 10.82 10.61 -0.96
C ALA A 87 11.96 9.60 -0.74
N ALA A 88 12.17 9.15 0.50
CA ALA A 88 13.20 8.17 0.83
C ALA A 88 13.00 6.84 0.08
N VAL A 89 11.77 6.34 0.02
CA VAL A 89 11.45 5.12 -0.74
C VAL A 89 11.65 5.32 -2.24
N GLY A 90 11.29 6.49 -2.78
CA GLY A 90 11.56 6.85 -4.18
C GLY A 90 13.05 6.85 -4.51
N VAL A 91 13.88 7.47 -3.66
CA VAL A 91 15.35 7.48 -3.80
C VAL A 91 15.91 6.07 -3.74
N LEU A 92 15.47 5.24 -2.79
CA LEU A 92 15.90 3.85 -2.70
C LEU A 92 15.51 3.04 -3.94
N ALA A 93 14.33 3.29 -4.51
CA ALA A 93 13.89 2.62 -5.73
C ALA A 93 14.72 3.00 -6.95
N ILE A 94 15.07 4.30 -7.10
CA ILE A 94 16.01 4.77 -8.12
C ILE A 94 17.37 4.09 -7.94
N ALA A 95 17.90 4.12 -6.72
CA ALA A 95 19.20 3.53 -6.42
C ALA A 95 19.24 2.03 -6.72
N ALA A 96 18.17 1.29 -6.39
CA ALA A 96 18.05 -0.13 -6.69
C ALA A 96 18.00 -0.41 -8.20
N GLY A 97 17.20 0.37 -8.95
CA GLY A 97 17.16 0.26 -10.42
C GLY A 97 18.52 0.54 -11.05
N PHE A 98 19.21 1.58 -10.58
CA PHE A 98 20.54 1.96 -11.03
C PHE A 98 21.61 0.92 -10.70
N LEU A 99 21.58 0.35 -9.49
CA LEU A 99 22.49 -0.72 -9.09
C LEU A 99 22.28 -1.97 -9.96
N GLY A 100 21.03 -2.37 -10.20
CA GLY A 100 20.71 -3.49 -11.09
C GLY A 100 21.25 -3.27 -12.50
N TYR A 101 21.09 -2.05 -13.01
CA TYR A 101 21.66 -1.64 -14.30
C TYR A 101 23.19 -1.77 -14.34
N ILE A 102 23.91 -1.26 -13.32
CA ILE A 102 25.37 -1.39 -13.22
C ILE A 102 25.79 -2.85 -13.24
N VAL A 103 25.12 -3.71 -12.45
CA VAL A 103 25.45 -5.13 -12.37
C VAL A 103 25.32 -5.82 -13.72
N VAL A 104 24.20 -5.64 -14.43
CA VAL A 104 24.03 -6.26 -15.76
C VAL A 104 25.06 -5.74 -16.76
N ARG A 105 25.34 -4.43 -16.74
CA ARG A 105 26.34 -3.83 -17.62
C ARG A 105 27.73 -4.41 -17.37
N MET A 106 28.16 -4.46 -16.11
CA MET A 106 29.48 -5.00 -15.74
C MET A 106 29.60 -6.48 -16.11
N ALA A 107 28.55 -7.28 -15.85
CA ALA A 107 28.54 -8.69 -16.23
C ALA A 107 28.71 -8.88 -17.74
N GLY A 108 28.01 -8.08 -18.55
CA GLY A 108 28.13 -8.19 -19.99
C GLY A 108 29.43 -7.62 -20.57
N LEU A 109 30.04 -6.59 -19.96
CA LEU A 109 31.38 -6.14 -20.32
C LEU A 109 32.43 -7.24 -20.06
N VAL A 110 32.35 -7.92 -18.91
CA VAL A 110 33.22 -9.06 -18.59
C VAL A 110 33.01 -10.19 -19.59
N ALA A 111 31.76 -10.54 -19.92
CA ALA A 111 31.45 -11.58 -20.90
C ALA A 111 32.03 -11.26 -22.29
N MET A 112 31.93 -10.01 -22.75
CA MET A 112 32.50 -9.60 -24.03
C MET A 112 34.03 -9.62 -24.03
N ALA A 113 34.67 -9.16 -22.95
CA ALA A 113 36.13 -9.21 -22.84
C ALA A 113 36.64 -10.65 -22.88
N LEU A 114 35.98 -11.56 -22.17
CA LEU A 114 36.31 -13.00 -22.21
C LEU A 114 36.11 -13.61 -23.60
N ALA A 115 35.11 -13.16 -24.36
CA ALA A 115 34.81 -13.70 -25.69
C ALA A 115 35.72 -13.16 -26.81
N THR A 116 36.23 -11.94 -26.67
CA THR A 116 36.97 -11.23 -27.74
C THR A 116 38.46 -11.09 -27.46
N GLY A 117 38.88 -11.16 -26.19
CA GLY A 117 40.25 -10.86 -25.77
C GLY A 117 40.54 -9.36 -25.62
N ASP A 118 39.58 -8.48 -25.93
CA ASP A 118 39.74 -7.04 -25.82
C ASP A 118 39.82 -6.57 -24.36
N PRO A 119 40.67 -5.58 -24.03
CA PRO A 119 40.75 -5.02 -22.70
C PRO A 119 39.47 -4.25 -22.31
N ILE A 120 38.95 -4.50 -21.11
CA ILE A 120 37.74 -3.86 -20.55
C ILE A 120 37.88 -2.33 -20.47
N ILE A 121 39.12 -1.82 -20.34
CA ILE A 121 39.44 -0.40 -20.06
C ILE A 121 38.98 0.53 -21.20
N GLU A 122 39.15 0.15 -22.45
CA GLU A 122 38.74 1.01 -23.58
C GLU A 122 37.21 1.19 -23.62
N ARG A 123 36.48 0.12 -23.28
CA ARG A 123 35.01 0.08 -23.27
C ARG A 123 34.40 0.74 -22.02
N LEU A 124 35.20 1.04 -21.00
CA LEU A 124 34.76 1.77 -19.81
C LEU A 124 34.52 3.26 -20.10
N SER A 125 35.21 3.85 -21.08
CA SER A 125 35.05 5.28 -21.42
C SER A 125 33.65 5.62 -21.96
N GLU A 126 33.02 4.69 -22.68
CA GLU A 126 31.64 4.81 -23.18
C GLU A 126 30.60 4.75 -22.04
N THR A 127 30.98 4.28 -20.85
CA THR A 127 30.07 4.03 -19.72
C THR A 127 29.48 5.32 -19.17
N THR A 128 30.16 6.46 -19.29
CA THR A 128 29.72 7.75 -18.75
C THR A 128 28.42 8.22 -19.38
N THR A 129 28.28 8.12 -20.70
CA THR A 129 27.06 8.49 -21.43
C THR A 129 25.87 7.64 -21.00
N PHE A 130 26.11 6.34 -20.81
CA PHE A 130 25.06 5.41 -20.40
C PHE A 130 24.70 5.52 -18.91
N LEU A 131 25.64 5.91 -18.05
CA LEU A 131 25.37 6.27 -16.65
C LEU A 131 24.44 7.48 -16.57
N VAL A 132 24.69 8.52 -17.38
CA VAL A 132 23.85 9.71 -17.45
C VAL A 132 22.44 9.37 -17.97
N LEU A 133 22.33 8.57 -19.03
CA LEU A 133 21.04 8.08 -19.54
C LEU A 133 20.28 7.22 -18.52
N GLY A 134 20.98 6.36 -17.77
CA GLY A 134 20.39 5.57 -16.69
C GLY A 134 19.86 6.45 -15.55
N LEU A 135 20.63 7.47 -15.16
CA LEU A 135 20.24 8.43 -14.12
C LEU A 135 19.03 9.28 -14.56
N PHE A 136 19.04 9.77 -15.80
CA PHE A 136 17.92 10.53 -16.38
C PHE A 136 16.67 9.67 -16.52
N GLY A 137 16.79 8.42 -16.96
CA GLY A 137 15.67 7.48 -17.03
C GLY A 137 15.05 7.19 -15.67
N ALA A 138 15.87 6.97 -14.65
CA ALA A 138 15.40 6.74 -13.28
C ALA A 138 14.78 8.01 -12.65
N ALA A 139 15.39 9.18 -12.88
CA ALA A 139 14.86 10.47 -12.46
C ALA A 139 13.54 10.79 -13.17
N HIS A 140 13.43 10.49 -14.46
CA HIS A 140 12.21 10.67 -15.24
C HIS A 140 11.12 9.65 -14.85
N GLY A 141 11.48 8.45 -14.40
CA GLY A 141 10.55 7.51 -13.78
C GLY A 141 9.95 8.03 -12.46
N VAL A 142 10.72 8.82 -11.70
CA VAL A 142 10.23 9.46 -10.46
C VAL A 142 9.50 10.78 -10.71
N LEU A 143 9.96 11.60 -11.66
CA LEU A 143 9.38 12.91 -11.98
C LEU A 143 8.21 12.83 -12.98
N GLY A 144 8.28 11.93 -13.95
CA GLY A 144 7.39 11.86 -15.11
C GLY A 144 6.17 10.97 -14.93
N LEU A 145 6.22 9.98 -14.02
CA LEU A 145 5.06 9.10 -13.79
C LEU A 145 4.17 9.57 -12.64
N TYR A 146 4.68 10.30 -11.63
CA TYR A 146 3.93 10.47 -10.39
C TYR A 146 4.45 11.63 -9.51
N SER A 147 3.64 12.66 -9.31
CA SER A 147 3.79 13.49 -8.10
C SER A 147 3.78 12.57 -6.88
N PHE A 148 4.54 12.90 -5.82
CA PHE A 148 4.49 12.13 -4.58
C PHE A 148 3.05 11.99 -4.06
N ASP A 149 2.14 12.90 -4.42
CA ASP A 149 0.72 12.82 -4.11
C ASP A 149 0.01 11.60 -4.65
N SER A 150 0.44 11.06 -5.79
CA SER A 150 -0.09 9.78 -6.30
C SER A 150 0.36 8.55 -5.50
N TRP A 151 1.30 8.72 -4.57
CA TRP A 151 1.67 7.70 -3.58
C TRP A 151 0.86 7.86 -2.29
N ARG A 152 0.08 8.94 -2.16
CA ARG A 152 -0.84 9.13 -1.04
C ARG A 152 -2.01 8.17 -1.24
N SER A 153 -2.34 7.41 -0.21
CA SER A 153 -3.63 6.73 -0.20
C SER A 153 -4.73 7.81 -0.11
N PRO A 154 -5.71 7.83 -1.04
CA PRO A 154 -6.71 8.90 -1.10
C PRO A 154 -7.60 8.95 0.16
N ASP A 155 -7.68 7.83 0.88
CA ASP A 155 -8.58 7.68 2.00
C ASP A 155 -7.83 7.85 3.34
N GLU A 156 -7.76 9.08 3.87
CA GLU A 156 -7.21 9.25 5.21
C GLU A 156 -8.14 8.65 6.27
N PRO A 157 -7.61 8.04 7.34
CA PRO A 157 -8.42 7.57 8.46
C PRO A 157 -8.83 8.80 9.26
N HIS A 158 -9.91 9.47 8.85
CA HIS A 158 -10.34 10.74 9.43
C HIS A 158 -10.83 10.55 10.87
N GLY A 159 -9.91 10.71 11.82
CA GLY A 159 -10.21 10.77 13.25
C GLY A 159 -10.86 9.51 13.81
N LEU A 160 -10.65 8.33 13.22
CA LEU A 160 -11.26 7.08 13.72
C LEU A 160 -10.84 6.77 15.15
N ALA A 161 -9.56 6.99 15.49
CA ALA A 161 -9.05 6.88 16.85
C ALA A 161 -9.78 7.86 17.79
N GLU A 162 -9.87 9.12 17.39
CA GLU A 162 -10.49 10.19 18.17
C GLU A 162 -12.00 9.94 18.37
N ARG A 163 -12.70 9.48 17.33
CA ARG A 163 -14.11 9.10 17.43
C ARG A 163 -14.30 7.91 18.37
N LEU A 164 -13.47 6.87 18.25
CA LEU A 164 -13.55 5.72 19.15
C LEU A 164 -13.26 6.15 20.60
N ARG A 165 -12.28 7.04 20.81
CA ARG A 165 -11.99 7.64 22.12
C ARG A 165 -13.19 8.39 22.68
N GLN A 166 -13.81 9.28 21.88
CA GLN A 166 -15.02 10.00 22.27
C GLN A 166 -16.17 9.05 22.62
N MET A 167 -16.33 7.94 21.89
CA MET A 167 -17.34 6.93 22.22
C MET A 167 -17.04 6.20 23.53
N ILE A 168 -15.77 5.90 23.82
CA ILE A 168 -15.36 5.28 25.08
C ILE A 168 -15.61 6.25 26.26
N GLU A 169 -15.27 7.53 26.09
CA GLU A 169 -15.46 8.58 27.09
C GLU A 169 -16.94 8.89 27.34
N ALA A 170 -17.77 8.87 26.29
CA ALA A 170 -19.22 9.05 26.41
C ALA A 170 -19.94 7.86 27.11
N GLY A 171 -19.25 6.73 27.29
CA GLY A 171 -19.77 5.56 27.99
C GLY A 171 -21.04 4.98 27.35
N ARG A 172 -22.08 4.70 28.16
CA ARG A 172 -23.35 4.11 27.67
C ARG A 172 -24.26 5.11 26.93
N GLY A 173 -23.88 6.40 26.85
CA GLY A 173 -24.64 7.43 26.13
C GLY A 173 -24.53 7.38 24.59
N VAL A 174 -23.72 6.46 24.04
CA VAL A 174 -23.35 6.38 22.61
C VAL A 174 -24.54 6.14 21.65
N GLY A 175 -25.68 5.68 22.18
CA GLY A 175 -26.92 5.54 21.39
C GLY A 175 -27.36 6.83 20.69
N SER A 176 -27.05 8.00 21.26
CA SER A 176 -27.36 9.31 20.64
C SER A 176 -26.31 9.76 19.63
N MET A 177 -25.04 9.34 19.79
CA MET A 177 -23.93 9.71 18.90
C MET A 177 -24.03 9.01 17.53
N ARG A 178 -24.57 7.77 17.52
CA ARG A 178 -24.85 6.98 16.31
C ARG A 178 -25.86 7.67 15.35
N ARG A 179 -26.59 8.68 15.83
CA ARG A 179 -27.55 9.47 15.04
C ARG A 179 -26.93 10.65 14.28
N ARG A 180 -25.60 10.82 14.33
CA ARG A 180 -24.86 11.55 13.28
C ARG A 180 -24.53 10.61 12.12
N THR A 181 -25.52 9.88 11.62
CA THR A 181 -25.58 9.62 10.19
C THR A 181 -25.46 10.97 9.49
N GLY A 182 -24.54 11.12 8.55
CA GLY A 182 -24.63 12.23 7.59
C GLY A 182 -26.04 12.30 7.00
N PRO A 183 -26.43 13.42 6.38
CA PRO A 183 -27.82 13.71 5.97
C PRO A 183 -28.49 12.62 5.12
N ASP A 184 -27.73 11.65 4.61
CA ASP A 184 -28.16 10.54 3.76
C ASP A 184 -28.27 9.16 4.45
N GLY A 185 -27.94 9.00 5.74
CA GLY A 185 -27.97 7.68 6.39
C GLY A 185 -26.84 6.72 5.99
N LEU A 186 -26.11 7.05 4.90
CA LEU A 186 -25.11 6.21 4.25
C LEU A 186 -23.67 6.55 4.68
N SER A 187 -23.48 7.71 5.31
CA SER A 187 -22.20 8.13 5.87
C SER A 187 -21.56 7.04 6.74
N GLY A 188 -22.33 6.36 7.59
CA GLY A 188 -21.80 5.31 8.45
C GLY A 188 -21.33 4.06 7.69
N ALA A 189 -22.04 3.67 6.63
CA ALA A 189 -21.65 2.53 5.79
C ALA A 189 -20.40 2.85 4.96
N ARG A 190 -20.32 4.04 4.38
CA ARG A 190 -19.12 4.50 3.66
C ARG A 190 -17.91 4.60 4.57
N GLU A 191 -18.10 5.06 5.81
CA GLU A 191 -17.02 5.14 6.80
C GLU A 191 -16.44 3.77 7.18
N VAL A 192 -17.26 2.73 7.30
CA VAL A 192 -16.78 1.35 7.52
C VAL A 192 -15.75 0.95 6.46
N PHE A 193 -16.01 1.30 5.20
CA PHE A 193 -15.10 1.01 4.09
C PHE A 193 -14.09 2.14 3.82
N GLY A 194 -14.22 3.30 4.46
CA GLY A 194 -13.48 4.52 4.19
C GLY A 194 -13.60 5.02 2.75
N LEU A 195 -14.79 4.95 2.17
CA LEU A 195 -15.06 5.37 0.79
C LEU A 195 -15.58 6.81 0.74
N GLY A 196 -15.18 7.55 -0.30
CA GLY A 196 -15.73 8.87 -0.62
C GLY A 196 -17.16 8.80 -1.18
N CYS A 197 -17.75 9.96 -1.50
CA CYS A 197 -19.11 10.03 -2.06
C CYS A 197 -19.21 9.43 -3.46
N ASP A 198 -18.16 9.53 -4.27
CA ASP A 198 -18.09 9.08 -5.65
C ASP A 198 -17.32 7.75 -5.79
N PHE A 199 -17.69 6.72 -5.04
CA PHE A 199 -17.02 5.42 -5.08
C PHE A 199 -17.55 4.52 -6.23
N THR A 200 -16.68 3.66 -6.76
CA THR A 200 -17.05 2.67 -7.79
C THR A 200 -17.35 1.31 -7.17
N ARG A 201 -18.05 0.43 -7.91
CA ARG A 201 -18.30 -0.96 -7.50
C ARG A 201 -17.02 -1.70 -7.15
N GLU A 202 -15.97 -1.55 -7.94
CA GLU A 202 -14.69 -2.23 -7.69
C GLU A 202 -13.99 -1.72 -6.45
N ALA A 203 -14.12 -0.43 -6.13
CA ALA A 203 -13.58 0.13 -4.88
C ALA A 203 -14.26 -0.49 -3.66
N LEU A 204 -15.60 -0.61 -3.70
CA LEU A 204 -16.39 -1.25 -2.65
C LEU A 204 -16.01 -2.74 -2.48
N ASP A 205 -15.93 -3.49 -3.58
CA ASP A 205 -15.57 -4.93 -3.53
C ASP A 205 -14.14 -5.15 -3.03
N ARG A 206 -13.20 -4.28 -3.39
CA ARG A 206 -11.83 -4.32 -2.85
C ARG A 206 -11.82 -4.03 -1.35
N ALA A 207 -12.53 -2.99 -0.90
CA ALA A 207 -12.60 -2.64 0.51
C ALA A 207 -13.24 -3.77 1.34
N ARG A 208 -14.33 -4.37 0.85
CA ARG A 208 -14.97 -5.53 1.48
C ARG A 208 -14.01 -6.70 1.62
N ARG A 209 -13.32 -7.11 0.55
CA ARG A 209 -12.38 -8.25 0.61
C ARG A 209 -11.26 -8.02 1.61
N ARG A 210 -10.75 -6.79 1.71
CA ARG A 210 -9.72 -6.43 2.70
C ARG A 210 -10.23 -6.59 4.13
N LEU A 211 -11.40 -6.03 4.45
CA LEU A 211 -11.98 -6.13 5.80
C LEU A 211 -12.40 -7.57 6.14
N ALA A 212 -12.99 -8.28 5.18
CA ALA A 212 -13.33 -9.70 5.33
C ALA A 212 -12.09 -10.54 5.63
N GLY A 213 -10.97 -10.25 4.97
CA GLY A 213 -9.68 -10.89 5.24
C GLY A 213 -9.24 -10.74 6.70
N VAL A 214 -9.57 -9.63 7.37
CA VAL A 214 -9.23 -9.39 8.79
C VAL A 214 -10.23 -10.05 9.74
N HIS A 215 -11.54 -9.95 9.47
CA HIS A 215 -12.59 -10.42 10.37
C HIS A 215 -13.14 -11.82 10.07
N HIS A 216 -12.57 -12.55 9.11
CA HIS A 216 -13.06 -13.88 8.76
C HIS A 216 -13.12 -14.80 9.98
N PRO A 217 -14.27 -15.45 10.28
CA PRO A 217 -14.44 -16.27 11.49
C PRO A 217 -13.35 -17.32 11.68
N ASP A 218 -12.94 -17.97 10.58
CA ASP A 218 -11.91 -19.03 10.60
C ASP A 218 -10.57 -18.57 11.19
N ARG A 219 -10.23 -17.28 11.08
CA ARG A 219 -8.99 -16.73 11.64
C ARG A 219 -9.01 -16.61 13.17
N TRP A 220 -10.20 -16.66 13.78
CA TRP A 220 -10.42 -16.37 15.20
C TRP A 220 -10.98 -17.56 15.97
N THR A 221 -10.96 -18.76 15.38
CA THR A 221 -11.46 -20.00 16.01
C THR A 221 -10.72 -20.38 17.29
N ALA A 222 -9.43 -20.06 17.38
CA ALA A 222 -8.60 -20.30 18.57
C ALA A 222 -8.57 -19.12 19.56
N ALA A 223 -9.27 -18.01 19.28
CA ALA A 223 -9.31 -16.85 20.15
C ALA A 223 -10.28 -17.05 21.32
N ALA A 224 -10.18 -16.20 22.35
CA ALA A 224 -11.14 -16.20 23.45
C ALA A 224 -12.59 -16.00 22.93
N PRO A 225 -13.61 -16.64 23.52
CA PRO A 225 -14.99 -16.60 23.00
C PRO A 225 -15.59 -15.20 22.84
N GLU A 226 -15.16 -14.24 23.67
CA GLU A 226 -15.59 -12.85 23.55
C GLU A 226 -14.98 -12.17 22.32
N VAL A 227 -13.71 -12.44 22.03
CA VAL A 227 -13.00 -11.92 20.85
C VAL A 227 -13.62 -12.51 19.58
N ALA A 228 -13.81 -13.84 19.54
CA ALA A 228 -14.45 -14.49 18.40
C ALA A 228 -15.83 -13.90 18.08
N ARG A 229 -16.68 -13.72 19.11
CA ARG A 229 -18.00 -13.07 18.97
C ARG A 229 -17.93 -11.63 18.48
N ALA A 230 -16.95 -10.86 18.96
CA ALA A 230 -16.76 -9.48 18.52
C ALA A 230 -16.35 -9.40 17.04
N HIS A 231 -15.49 -10.31 16.57
CA HIS A 231 -15.13 -10.41 15.15
C HIS A 231 -16.29 -10.88 14.28
N GLU A 232 -17.11 -11.82 14.74
CA GLU A 232 -18.32 -12.23 14.04
C GLU A 232 -19.32 -11.06 13.90
N ALA A 233 -19.54 -10.28 14.96
CA ALA A 233 -20.39 -9.10 14.93
C ALA A 233 -19.83 -8.03 13.98
N ALA A 234 -18.52 -7.81 13.97
CA ALA A 234 -17.85 -6.93 13.02
C ALA A 234 -18.08 -7.38 11.57
N MET A 235 -17.94 -8.68 11.29
CA MET A 235 -18.18 -9.24 9.96
C MET A 235 -19.64 -9.08 9.51
N LYS A 236 -20.61 -9.29 10.41
CA LYS A 236 -22.03 -9.02 10.14
C LYS A 236 -22.26 -7.55 9.77
N ARG A 237 -21.64 -6.62 10.50
CA ARG A 237 -21.72 -5.18 10.18
C ARG A 237 -21.11 -4.85 8.83
N ILE A 238 -19.95 -5.43 8.50
CA ILE A 238 -19.30 -5.24 7.20
C ILE A 238 -20.22 -5.70 6.06
N ASN A 239 -20.85 -6.86 6.19
CA ASN A 239 -21.79 -7.35 5.19
C ASN A 239 -23.03 -6.43 5.07
N ALA A 240 -23.60 -6.01 6.20
CA ALA A 240 -24.75 -5.08 6.17
C ALA A 240 -24.40 -3.73 5.50
N ALA A 241 -23.22 -3.18 5.79
CA ALA A 241 -22.75 -1.96 5.13
C ALA A 241 -22.50 -2.18 3.63
N TYR A 242 -21.99 -3.35 3.24
CA TYR A 242 -21.79 -3.68 1.83
C TYR A 242 -23.13 -3.75 1.08
N ASP A 243 -24.12 -4.43 1.65
CA ASP A 243 -25.44 -4.57 1.03
C ASP A 243 -26.08 -3.20 0.81
N GLN A 244 -25.97 -2.30 1.80
CA GLN A 244 -26.43 -0.90 1.70
C GLN A 244 -25.75 -0.14 0.55
N LEU A 245 -24.43 -0.24 0.42
CA LEU A 245 -23.67 0.52 -0.58
C LEU A 245 -23.69 -0.11 -1.98
N SER A 246 -23.92 -1.41 -2.09
CA SER A 246 -23.85 -2.15 -3.36
C SER A 246 -24.85 -1.65 -4.40
N THR A 247 -25.96 -1.07 -3.95
CA THR A 247 -27.03 -0.48 -4.79
C THR A 247 -26.70 0.93 -5.29
N LEU A 248 -25.73 1.58 -4.66
CA LEU A 248 -25.33 2.98 -4.92
C LEU A 248 -24.01 3.10 -5.67
N ALA A 249 -23.29 1.98 -5.76
CA ALA A 249 -22.04 1.90 -6.51
C ALA A 249 -22.31 2.22 -8.00
N ARG A 250 -21.53 3.15 -8.55
CA ARG A 250 -21.49 3.42 -9.99
C ARG A 250 -20.77 2.30 -10.73
#